data_AF-A0A8T4QDN1-F1
#
_entry.id   AF-A0A8T4QDN1-F1
#
_cell.length_a   1.000
_cell.length_b   1.000
_cell.length_c   1.000
_cell.angle_alpha   90.00
_cell.angle_beta   90.00
_cell.angle_gamma   90.00
#
_symmetry.space_group_name_H-M   'P 1'
#
loop_
_entity.id
_entity.type
_entity.pdbx_description
1 polymer ?
#
loop_
_entity_poly.entity_id
_entity_poly.type
_entity_poly.pdbx_seq_one_letter_code
_entity_poly.pdbx_strand_id
1 'polypeptide(L)'
;MQDHFTKRAKAQGYRARSVFKLKDIVKKYQFVKPTDSVLDLGASPGSWMQYLSRFCRYVLGVDISDVEDVKGAYFLKKNVMDEDIVKEIQKYKSKFDVIISDMAPKTTGQTFVDQESSLVLCERAWFIATHVLRGNGNFLCKIFQSKEGDDFLRELRKEFKLVKTSKPEGSKKKSKEVFYVCIGYKVIRV
;
A
#
# COMPACT_ATOMS: atom_id res chain seq x y z
N MET A 1 6.16 12.04 -21.50
CA MET A 1 5.10 11.82 -20.47
C MET A 1 5.64 11.53 -19.06
N GLN A 2 6.81 10.89 -18.91
CA GLN A 2 7.35 10.53 -17.58
C GLN A 2 7.80 11.74 -16.73
N ASP A 3 8.24 12.80 -17.41
CA ASP A 3 8.83 14.01 -16.83
C ASP A 3 7.81 14.94 -16.13
N HIS A 4 6.61 15.13 -16.69
CA HIS A 4 5.60 16.05 -16.13
C HIS A 4 5.17 15.67 -14.71
N PHE A 5 4.89 14.39 -14.44
CA PHE A 5 4.48 13.97 -13.10
C PHE A 5 5.62 14.06 -12.08
N THR A 6 6.86 13.81 -12.49
CA THR A 6 8.01 13.95 -11.59
C THR A 6 8.24 15.41 -11.24
N LYS A 7 8.23 16.31 -12.23
CA LYS A 7 8.31 17.77 -12.02
C LYS A 7 7.16 18.27 -11.13
N ARG A 8 5.93 17.83 -11.39
CA ARG A 8 4.75 18.19 -10.59
C ARG A 8 4.84 17.67 -9.15
N ALA A 9 5.33 16.46 -8.93
CA ALA A 9 5.53 15.92 -7.58
C ALA A 9 6.53 16.79 -6.81
N LYS A 10 7.69 17.07 -7.42
CA LYS A 10 8.71 17.93 -6.82
C LYS A 10 8.19 19.33 -6.51
N ALA A 11 7.45 19.94 -7.45
CA ALA A 11 6.81 21.25 -7.26
C ALA A 11 5.78 21.27 -6.11
N GLN A 12 5.17 20.12 -5.78
CA GLN A 12 4.24 19.97 -4.65
C GLN A 12 4.92 19.47 -3.36
N GLY A 13 6.26 19.37 -3.35
CA GLY A 13 7.06 18.90 -2.22
C GLY A 13 6.99 17.39 -1.97
N TYR A 14 6.60 16.59 -2.98
CA TYR A 14 6.60 15.13 -2.88
C TYR A 14 7.86 14.53 -3.50
N ARG A 15 8.40 13.49 -2.85
CA ARG A 15 9.64 12.83 -3.28
C ARG A 15 9.48 12.02 -4.56
N ALA A 16 8.28 11.54 -4.87
CA ALA A 16 8.01 10.68 -6.01
C ALA A 16 6.63 10.91 -6.61
N ARG A 17 6.55 10.69 -7.93
CA ARG A 17 5.30 10.73 -8.71
C ARG A 17 4.27 9.67 -8.31
N SER A 18 4.67 8.62 -7.58
CA SER A 18 3.75 7.59 -7.09
C SER A 18 2.66 8.17 -6.20
N VAL A 19 2.88 9.35 -5.58
CA VAL A 19 1.86 10.05 -4.78
C VAL A 19 0.57 10.30 -5.55
N PHE A 20 0.63 10.52 -6.87
CA PHE A 20 -0.57 10.77 -7.68
C PHE A 20 -1.44 9.51 -7.82
N LYS A 21 -0.84 8.31 -7.74
CA LYS A 21 -1.60 7.05 -7.71
C LYS A 21 -2.45 6.96 -6.44
N LEU A 22 -1.84 7.23 -5.29
CA LEU A 22 -2.55 7.21 -4.01
C LEU A 22 -3.62 8.32 -3.93
N LYS A 23 -3.30 9.55 -4.36
CA LYS A 23 -4.27 10.65 -4.42
C LYS A 23 -5.51 10.29 -5.24
N ASP A 24 -5.32 9.64 -6.38
CA ASP A 24 -6.41 9.19 -7.24
C ASP A 24 -7.29 8.14 -6.55
N ILE A 25 -6.67 7.14 -5.92
CA ILE A 25 -7.38 6.09 -5.14
C ILE A 25 -8.14 6.72 -3.96
N VAL A 26 -7.49 7.58 -3.18
CA VAL A 26 -8.13 8.26 -2.03
C VAL A 26 -9.33 9.08 -2.48
N LYS A 27 -9.20 9.87 -3.56
CA LYS A 27 -10.31 10.66 -4.11
C LYS A 27 -11.45 9.77 -4.61
N LYS A 28 -11.14 8.76 -5.42
CA LYS A 28 -12.13 7.93 -6.12
C LYS A 28 -12.94 7.06 -5.18
N TYR A 29 -12.32 6.54 -4.12
CA TYR A 29 -12.96 5.57 -3.22
C TYR A 29 -13.20 6.10 -1.81
N GLN A 30 -12.87 7.38 -1.53
CA GLN A 30 -12.87 7.94 -0.17
C GLN A 30 -12.09 7.02 0.79
N PHE A 31 -10.94 6.55 0.31
CA PHE A 31 -10.25 5.37 0.84
C PHE A 31 -9.61 5.62 2.22
N VAL A 32 -9.22 6.86 2.49
CA VAL A 32 -8.58 7.29 3.75
C VAL A 32 -9.28 8.55 4.25
N LYS A 33 -9.53 8.62 5.55
CA LYS A 33 -10.17 9.74 6.26
C LYS A 33 -9.18 10.41 7.22
N PRO A 34 -9.39 11.68 7.62
CA PRO A 34 -8.51 12.36 8.56
C PRO A 34 -8.34 11.67 9.92
N THR A 35 -9.36 10.93 10.37
CA THR A 35 -9.34 10.19 11.64
C THR A 35 -8.50 8.91 11.59
N ASP A 36 -8.08 8.48 10.40
CA ASP A 36 -7.49 7.16 10.22
C ASP A 36 -6.05 7.09 10.73
N SER A 37 -5.70 5.91 11.26
CA SER A 37 -4.33 5.47 11.42
C SER A 37 -3.95 4.59 10.25
N VAL A 38 -2.87 4.95 9.54
CA VAL A 38 -2.45 4.31 8.30
C VAL A 38 -1.10 3.61 8.46
N LEU A 39 -1.01 2.39 7.97
CA LEU A 39 0.24 1.66 7.80
C LEU A 39 0.60 1.61 6.31
N ASP A 40 1.79 2.10 5.95
CA ASP A 40 2.33 2.18 4.59
C ASP A 40 3.47 1.17 4.42
N LEU A 41 3.23 0.08 3.71
CA LEU A 41 4.20 -1.00 3.46
C LEU A 41 4.91 -0.78 2.12
N GLY A 42 6.24 -0.82 2.12
CA GLY A 42 7.03 -0.39 0.97
C GLY A 42 7.05 1.13 0.85
N ALA A 43 7.24 1.80 1.99
CA ALA A 43 7.04 3.23 2.10
C ALA A 43 8.08 4.05 1.32
N SER A 44 9.24 3.50 0.96
CA SER A 44 10.32 4.25 0.30
C SER A 44 9.88 4.81 -1.07
N PRO A 45 10.19 6.09 -1.39
CA PRO A 45 11.02 7.04 -0.65
C PRO A 45 10.26 7.93 0.37
N GLY A 46 9.04 7.58 0.73
CA GLY A 46 8.20 8.28 1.73
C GLY A 46 7.14 9.19 1.12
N SER A 47 6.89 9.13 -0.19
CA SER A 47 5.94 10.06 -0.84
C SER A 47 4.49 9.86 -0.45
N TRP A 48 4.10 8.63 -0.16
CA TRP A 48 2.77 8.30 0.33
C TRP A 48 2.62 8.75 1.78
N MET A 49 3.62 8.49 2.63
CA MET A 49 3.72 9.06 3.97
C MET A 49 3.61 10.60 3.98
N GLN A 50 4.32 11.31 3.09
CA GLN A 50 4.27 12.77 2.95
C GLN A 50 2.87 13.30 2.59
N TYR A 51 2.07 12.50 1.90
CA TYR A 51 0.69 12.87 1.57
C TYR A 51 -0.25 12.59 2.73
N LEU A 52 -0.17 11.40 3.32
CA LEU A 52 -1.05 10.94 4.39
C LEU A 52 -0.86 11.74 5.68
N SER A 53 0.39 12.02 6.07
CA SER A 53 0.73 12.78 7.30
C SER A 53 0.16 14.20 7.32
N ARG A 54 -0.24 14.76 6.17
CA ARG A 54 -0.87 16.10 6.10
C ARG A 54 -2.29 16.13 6.66
N PHE A 55 -2.95 14.99 6.78
CA PHE A 55 -4.37 14.95 7.20
C PHE A 55 -4.76 13.75 8.05
N CYS A 56 -4.02 12.64 8.01
CA CYS A 56 -4.31 11.47 8.83
C CYS A 56 -3.82 11.68 10.27
N ARG A 57 -4.56 11.13 11.24
CA ARG A 57 -4.21 11.15 12.66
C ARG A 57 -2.87 10.47 12.96
N TYR A 58 -2.55 9.39 12.26
CA TYR A 58 -1.34 8.61 12.50
C TYR A 58 -0.88 7.92 11.22
N VAL A 59 0.42 7.96 10.93
CA VAL A 59 1.03 7.26 9.79
C VAL A 59 2.28 6.55 10.26
N LEU A 60 2.40 5.25 9.94
CA LEU A 60 3.62 4.47 10.08
C LEU A 60 4.02 3.94 8.71
N GLY A 61 5.23 4.25 8.27
CA GLY A 61 5.86 3.64 7.09
C GLY A 61 6.78 2.49 7.49
N VAL A 62 6.83 1.45 6.66
CA VAL A 62 7.77 0.33 6.79
C VAL A 62 8.46 0.10 5.45
N ASP A 63 9.79 0.06 5.46
CA ASP A 63 10.58 -0.27 4.28
C ASP A 63 11.94 -0.87 4.68
N ILE A 64 12.56 -1.65 3.78
CA ILE A 64 13.93 -2.12 3.94
C ILE A 64 14.95 -1.01 3.75
N SER A 65 14.59 -0.01 2.94
CA SER A 65 15.43 1.13 2.57
C SER A 65 15.24 2.26 3.57
N ASP A 66 16.26 3.10 3.73
CA ASP A 66 16.08 4.33 4.49
C ASP A 66 15.06 5.26 3.81
N VAL A 67 14.31 5.96 4.64
CA VAL A 67 13.39 7.02 4.23
C VAL A 67 13.76 8.25 5.03
N GLU A 68 14.06 9.35 4.35
CA GLU A 68 14.26 10.65 5.00
C GLU A 68 13.05 10.98 5.88
N ASP A 69 13.28 11.66 7.00
CA ASP A 69 12.23 11.98 7.97
C ASP A 69 11.02 12.65 7.31
N VAL A 70 9.82 12.25 7.75
CA VAL A 70 8.54 12.79 7.26
C VAL A 70 7.79 13.33 8.48
N LYS A 71 7.77 14.66 8.61
CA LYS A 71 7.06 15.34 9.69
C LYS A 71 5.63 14.81 9.85
N GLY A 72 5.30 14.35 11.06
CA GLY A 72 3.98 13.82 11.39
C GLY A 72 3.77 12.34 11.02
N ALA A 73 4.82 11.63 10.62
CA ALA A 73 4.80 10.19 10.41
C ALA A 73 5.95 9.50 11.15
N TYR A 74 5.74 8.23 11.49
CA TYR A 74 6.76 7.34 12.03
C TYR A 74 7.31 6.46 10.90
N PHE A 75 8.56 6.03 11.04
CA PHE A 75 9.19 5.13 10.09
C PHE A 75 9.90 3.99 10.81
N LEU A 76 9.66 2.77 10.34
CA LEU A 76 10.33 1.55 10.78
C LEU A 76 11.14 0.98 9.61
N LYS A 77 12.47 1.06 9.69
CA LYS A 77 13.35 0.39 8.74
C LYS A 77 13.39 -1.10 9.05
N LYS A 78 12.65 -1.91 8.29
CA LYS A 78 12.57 -3.36 8.49
C LYS A 78 12.10 -4.06 7.23
N ASN A 79 12.50 -5.32 7.07
CA ASN A 79 11.99 -6.16 6.01
C ASN A 79 10.61 -6.69 6.41
N VAL A 80 9.62 -6.44 5.56
CA VAL A 80 8.26 -6.95 5.79
C VAL A 80 8.22 -8.47 5.83
N MET A 81 9.20 -9.16 5.22
CA MET A 81 9.30 -10.62 5.21
C MET A 81 9.80 -11.20 6.53
N ASP A 82 10.36 -10.39 7.44
CA ASP A 82 10.90 -10.87 8.73
C ASP A 82 9.78 -11.44 9.61
N GLU A 83 10.05 -12.54 10.31
CA GLU A 83 9.04 -13.24 11.12
C GLU A 83 8.45 -12.39 12.25
N ASP A 84 9.25 -11.49 12.83
CA ASP A 84 8.87 -10.60 13.92
C ASP A 84 8.18 -9.30 13.45
N ILE A 85 7.97 -9.11 12.13
CA ILE A 85 7.44 -7.86 11.58
C ILE A 85 6.16 -7.38 12.26
N VAL A 86 5.23 -8.30 12.54
CA VAL A 86 3.94 -7.95 13.16
C VAL A 86 4.17 -7.42 14.57
N LYS A 87 5.07 -8.06 15.34
CA LYS A 87 5.41 -7.61 16.69
C LYS A 87 6.07 -6.24 16.66
N GLU A 88 6.99 -6.00 15.72
CA GLU A 88 7.64 -4.70 15.57
C GLU A 88 6.66 -3.59 15.19
N ILE A 89 5.73 -3.84 14.26
CA ILE A 89 4.66 -2.89 13.91
C ILE A 89 3.78 -2.60 15.13
N GLN A 90 3.44 -3.63 15.92
CA GLN A 90 2.57 -3.50 17.08
C GLN A 90 3.18 -2.68 18.22
N LYS A 91 4.52 -2.56 18.30
CA LYS A 91 5.19 -1.64 19.24
C LYS A 91 4.84 -0.18 18.98
N TYR A 92 4.60 0.19 17.72
CA TYR A 92 4.16 1.53 17.35
C TYR A 92 2.64 1.69 17.48
N LYS A 93 1.89 0.68 17.01
CA LYS A 93 0.43 0.70 17.10
C LYS A 93 -0.17 -0.70 16.94
N SER A 94 -1.07 -1.07 17.85
CA SER A 94 -1.72 -2.39 17.84
C SER A 94 -2.64 -2.61 16.64
N LYS A 95 -3.35 -1.56 16.19
CA LYS A 95 -4.37 -1.64 15.14
C LYS A 95 -4.43 -0.39 14.26
N PHE A 96 -4.66 -0.59 12.97
CA PHE A 96 -4.76 0.43 11.93
C PHE A 96 -6.15 0.42 11.26
N ASP A 97 -6.57 1.59 10.81
CA ASP A 97 -7.84 1.77 10.09
C ASP A 97 -7.65 1.51 8.59
N VAL A 98 -6.45 1.82 8.07
CA VAL A 98 -6.07 1.58 6.68
C VAL A 98 -4.67 0.98 6.59
N ILE A 99 -4.48 -0.01 5.73
CA ILE A 99 -3.17 -0.57 5.38
C ILE A 99 -2.98 -0.47 3.88
N ILE A 100 -1.87 0.10 3.44
CA ILE A 100 -1.55 0.28 2.03
C ILE A 100 -0.18 -0.32 1.70
N SER A 101 -0.02 -0.80 0.47
CA SER A 101 1.23 -1.35 -0.03
C SER A 101 1.47 -0.93 -1.48
N ASP A 102 2.55 -0.19 -1.71
CA ASP A 102 3.12 0.06 -3.06
C ASP A 102 4.41 -0.75 -3.27
N MET A 103 4.59 -1.86 -2.54
CA MET A 103 5.73 -2.74 -2.73
C MET A 103 5.79 -3.29 -4.16
N ALA A 104 7.00 -3.39 -4.69
CA ALA A 104 7.26 -4.05 -5.96
C ALA A 104 8.55 -4.86 -5.86
N PRO A 105 8.62 -6.05 -6.47
CA PRO A 105 9.87 -6.79 -6.56
C PRO A 105 10.85 -6.06 -7.50
N LYS A 106 12.13 -6.40 -7.39
CA LYS A 106 13.10 -6.05 -8.43
C LYS A 106 12.70 -6.80 -9.71
N THR A 107 12.38 -6.08 -10.77
CA THR A 107 11.93 -6.69 -12.03
C THR A 107 13.11 -7.34 -12.74
N THR A 108 12.96 -8.62 -13.06
CA THR A 108 13.90 -9.42 -13.84
C THR A 108 13.71 -9.23 -15.35
N GLY A 109 12.55 -8.71 -15.77
CA GLY A 109 12.14 -8.63 -17.16
C GLY A 109 11.39 -9.87 -17.65
N GLN A 110 11.39 -10.96 -16.86
CA GLN A 110 10.59 -12.15 -17.12
C GLN A 110 9.22 -11.97 -16.46
N THR A 111 8.19 -11.87 -17.30
CA THR A 111 6.84 -11.51 -16.84
C THR A 111 6.31 -12.44 -15.74
N PHE A 112 6.50 -13.76 -15.90
CA PHE A 112 6.02 -14.76 -14.94
C PHE A 112 6.70 -14.61 -13.57
N VAL A 113 8.03 -14.54 -13.55
CA VAL A 113 8.83 -14.37 -12.31
C VAL A 113 8.48 -13.07 -11.60
N ASP A 114 8.31 -11.98 -12.36
CA ASP A 114 7.96 -10.68 -11.82
C ASP A 114 6.53 -10.67 -11.23
N GLN A 115 5.59 -11.38 -11.86
CA GLN A 115 4.22 -11.56 -11.38
C GLN A 115 4.17 -12.38 -10.09
N GLU A 116 4.86 -13.52 -10.05
CA GLU A 116 4.93 -14.39 -8.86
C GLU A 116 5.56 -13.65 -7.68
N SER A 117 6.68 -12.96 -7.91
CA SER A 117 7.34 -12.15 -6.88
C SER A 117 6.44 -11.00 -6.39
N SER A 118 5.63 -10.41 -7.27
CA SER A 118 4.65 -9.40 -6.89
C SER A 118 3.53 -9.98 -6.05
N LEU A 119 3.06 -11.19 -6.35
CA LEU A 119 2.03 -11.87 -5.59
C LEU A 119 2.50 -12.19 -4.17
N VAL A 120 3.73 -12.70 -4.01
CA VAL A 120 4.33 -12.97 -2.68
C VAL A 120 4.32 -11.72 -1.79
N LEU A 121 4.64 -10.55 -2.34
CA LEU A 121 4.59 -9.29 -1.59
C LEU A 121 3.15 -8.87 -1.23
N CYS A 122 2.18 -9.16 -2.09
CA CYS A 122 0.76 -8.90 -1.81
C CYS A 122 0.23 -9.80 -0.70
N GLU A 123 0.53 -11.09 -0.78
CA GLU A 123 0.16 -12.08 0.24
C GLU A 123 0.82 -11.73 1.57
N ARG A 124 2.08 -11.29 1.56
CA ARG A 124 2.74 -10.82 2.78
C ARG A 124 2.08 -9.58 3.37
N ALA A 125 1.76 -8.60 2.54
CA ALA A 125 1.03 -7.41 2.98
C ALA A 125 -0.34 -7.78 3.58
N TRP A 126 -1.02 -8.75 2.98
CA TRP A 126 -2.29 -9.26 3.48
C TRP A 126 -2.15 -10.00 4.81
N PHE A 127 -1.14 -10.86 4.94
CA PHE A 127 -0.80 -11.51 6.21
C PHE A 127 -0.58 -10.49 7.33
N ILE A 128 0.19 -9.41 7.08
CA ILE A 128 0.36 -8.35 8.08
C ILE A 128 -1.00 -7.70 8.39
N ALA A 129 -1.81 -7.44 7.36
CA ALA A 129 -3.11 -6.82 7.50
C ALA A 129 -4.10 -7.64 8.35
N THR A 130 -4.15 -8.96 8.23
CA THR A 130 -5.04 -9.79 9.08
C THR A 130 -4.72 -9.63 10.57
N HIS A 131 -3.47 -9.33 10.92
CA HIS A 131 -3.03 -9.15 12.31
C HIS A 131 -3.31 -7.75 12.85
N VAL A 132 -3.17 -6.70 12.02
CA VAL A 132 -3.18 -5.31 12.50
C VAL A 132 -4.30 -4.43 11.91
N LEU A 133 -5.09 -4.91 10.95
CA LEU A 133 -6.25 -4.16 10.43
C LEU A 133 -7.42 -4.24 11.42
N ARG A 134 -8.18 -3.14 11.54
CA ARG A 134 -9.45 -3.10 12.29
C ARG A 134 -10.62 -3.62 11.46
N GLY A 135 -11.68 -4.03 12.16
CA GLY A 135 -12.98 -4.25 11.53
C GLY A 135 -13.48 -2.99 10.85
N ASN A 136 -14.09 -3.16 9.68
CA ASN A 136 -14.44 -2.10 8.75
C ASN A 136 -13.25 -1.29 8.18
N GLY A 137 -12.00 -1.70 8.44
CA GLY A 137 -10.82 -1.07 7.87
C GLY A 137 -10.63 -1.35 6.38
N ASN A 138 -9.72 -0.61 5.75
CA ASN A 138 -9.44 -0.71 4.32
C ASN A 138 -8.03 -1.27 4.04
N PHE A 139 -7.89 -2.00 2.94
CA PHE A 139 -6.62 -2.58 2.49
C PHE A 139 -6.37 -2.27 1.01
N LEU A 140 -5.13 -1.90 0.70
CA LEU A 140 -4.68 -1.58 -0.66
C LEU A 140 -3.36 -2.30 -0.95
N CYS A 141 -3.26 -3.00 -2.08
CA CYS A 141 -1.98 -3.53 -2.55
C CYS A 141 -1.80 -3.35 -4.05
N LYS A 142 -0.58 -3.02 -4.47
CA LYS A 142 -0.15 -3.07 -5.88
C LYS A 142 0.18 -4.50 -6.27
N ILE A 143 -0.31 -4.92 -7.43
CA ILE A 143 -0.03 -6.22 -8.00
C ILE A 143 0.29 -6.11 -9.49
N PHE A 144 1.23 -6.93 -9.96
CA PHE A 144 1.38 -7.21 -11.38
C PHE A 144 0.38 -8.30 -11.77
N GLN A 145 -0.64 -7.92 -12.54
CA GLN A 145 -1.78 -8.78 -12.81
C GLN A 145 -1.35 -10.11 -13.45
N SER A 146 -1.77 -11.24 -12.84
CA SER A 146 -1.58 -12.62 -13.30
C SER A 146 -2.83 -13.45 -12.99
N LYS A 147 -2.87 -14.71 -13.42
CA LYS A 147 -3.97 -15.63 -13.12
C LYS A 147 -4.06 -15.91 -11.61
N GLU A 148 -2.92 -16.15 -10.99
CA GLU A 148 -2.77 -16.37 -9.55
C GLU A 148 -3.15 -15.11 -8.75
N GLY A 149 -2.85 -13.93 -9.29
CA GLY A 149 -3.34 -12.66 -8.73
C GLY A 149 -4.87 -12.56 -8.73
N ASP A 150 -5.54 -13.05 -9.78
CA ASP A 150 -7.00 -13.10 -9.84
C ASP A 150 -7.58 -14.11 -8.83
N ASP A 151 -6.85 -15.17 -8.50
CA ASP A 151 -7.22 -16.12 -7.43
C ASP A 151 -7.13 -15.44 -6.06
N PHE A 152 -6.02 -14.73 -5.79
CA PHE A 152 -5.85 -13.92 -4.59
C PHE A 152 -6.93 -12.83 -4.46
N LEU A 153 -7.32 -12.19 -5.57
CA LEU A 153 -8.43 -11.22 -5.60
C LEU A 153 -9.76 -11.84 -5.16
N ARG A 154 -10.02 -13.10 -5.51
CA ARG A 154 -11.22 -13.82 -5.08
C ARG A 154 -11.20 -14.10 -3.58
N GLU A 155 -10.05 -14.42 -3.02
CA GLU A 155 -9.91 -14.56 -1.56
C GLU A 155 -10.20 -13.23 -0.84
N LEU A 156 -9.62 -12.12 -1.30
CA LEU A 156 -9.90 -10.79 -0.74
C LEU A 156 -11.40 -10.43 -0.79
N ARG A 157 -12.14 -10.86 -1.83
CA ARG A 157 -13.59 -10.62 -1.93
C ARG A 157 -14.40 -11.29 -0.82
N LYS A 158 -13.93 -12.42 -0.29
CA LYS A 158 -14.57 -13.08 0.85
C LYS A 158 -14.41 -12.24 2.12
N GLU A 159 -13.23 -11.63 2.28
CA GLU A 159 -12.80 -10.89 3.47
C GLU A 159 -13.30 -9.45 3.56
N PHE A 160 -13.66 -8.81 2.43
CA PHE A 160 -14.07 -7.39 2.41
C PHE A 160 -15.48 -7.17 1.89
N LYS A 161 -16.15 -6.11 2.35
CA LYS A 161 -17.48 -5.68 1.87
C LYS A 161 -17.45 -5.32 0.39
N LEU A 162 -16.36 -4.68 -0.06
CA LEU A 162 -16.18 -4.30 -1.46
C LEU A 162 -14.72 -4.47 -1.87
N VAL A 163 -14.50 -5.09 -3.03
CA VAL A 163 -13.17 -5.20 -3.64
C VAL A 163 -13.24 -4.72 -5.08
N LYS A 164 -12.33 -3.83 -5.46
CA LYS A 164 -12.21 -3.27 -6.81
C LYS A 164 -10.78 -3.39 -7.31
N THR A 165 -10.63 -3.61 -8.61
CA THR A 165 -9.34 -3.44 -9.30
C THR A 165 -9.28 -2.03 -9.86
N SER A 166 -8.22 -1.30 -9.58
CA SER A 166 -8.03 0.09 -10.00
C SER A 166 -6.69 0.26 -10.71
N LYS A 167 -6.69 0.94 -11.86
CA LYS A 167 -5.48 1.37 -12.54
C LYS A 167 -5.40 2.90 -12.48
N PRO A 168 -4.63 3.48 -11.54
CA PRO A 168 -4.58 4.93 -11.37
C PRO A 168 -3.98 5.65 -12.57
N GLU A 169 -4.38 6.89 -12.81
CA GLU A 169 -3.88 7.70 -13.94
C GLU A 169 -2.35 7.92 -13.90
N GLY A 170 -1.75 7.87 -12.71
CA GLY A 170 -0.30 7.99 -12.52
C GLY A 170 0.52 6.75 -12.93
N SER A 171 -0.14 5.63 -13.25
CA SER A 171 0.51 4.38 -13.68
C SER A 171 1.02 4.49 -15.12
N LYS A 172 2.14 3.81 -15.42
CA LYS A 172 2.67 3.80 -16.80
C LYS A 172 1.72 3.00 -17.69
N LYS A 173 1.39 3.52 -18.90
CA LYS A 173 0.49 2.84 -19.85
C LYS A 173 0.91 1.39 -20.15
N LYS A 174 2.22 1.15 -20.33
CA LYS A 174 2.79 -0.18 -20.59
C LYS A 174 2.87 -1.09 -19.36
N SER A 175 2.68 -0.55 -18.15
CA SER A 175 2.75 -1.36 -16.94
C SER A 175 1.48 -2.20 -16.78
N LYS A 176 1.66 -3.48 -16.40
CA LYS A 176 0.59 -4.37 -15.95
C LYS A 176 0.25 -4.18 -14.47
N GLU A 177 0.78 -3.13 -13.84
CA GLU A 177 0.44 -2.77 -12.46
C GLU A 177 -1.02 -2.33 -12.35
N VAL A 178 -1.71 -2.95 -11.39
CA VAL A 178 -3.03 -2.56 -10.91
C VAL A 178 -3.00 -2.54 -9.39
N PHE A 179 -4.01 -1.92 -8.78
CA PHE A 179 -4.21 -1.92 -7.35
C PHE A 179 -5.48 -2.67 -7.01
N TYR A 180 -5.42 -3.55 -6.02
CA TYR A 180 -6.59 -4.14 -5.40
C TYR A 180 -7.02 -3.25 -4.23
N VAL A 181 -8.18 -2.62 -4.38
CA VAL A 181 -8.78 -1.68 -3.43
C VAL A 181 -9.85 -2.45 -2.66
N CYS A 182 -9.58 -2.72 -1.38
CA CYS A 182 -10.43 -3.53 -0.51
C CYS A 182 -11.00 -2.65 0.60
N ILE A 183 -12.33 -2.58 0.70
CA ILE A 183 -13.04 -1.64 1.57
C ILE A 183 -13.93 -2.41 2.54
N GLY A 184 -13.81 -2.05 3.82
CA GLY A 184 -14.64 -2.57 4.88
C GLY A 184 -14.33 -4.03 5.21
N TYR A 185 -13.23 -4.27 5.92
CA TYR A 185 -12.83 -5.60 6.38
C TYR A 185 -13.93 -6.24 7.23
N LYS A 186 -14.47 -7.37 6.76
CA LYS A 186 -15.48 -8.20 7.43
C LYS A 186 -14.74 -9.01 8.48
N VAL A 187 -14.51 -8.45 9.65
CA VAL A 187 -13.95 -9.24 10.75
C VAL A 187 -14.98 -10.30 11.13
N ILE A 188 -14.86 -11.50 10.55
CA ILE A 188 -15.51 -12.70 11.06
C ILE A 188 -14.50 -13.29 12.03
N ARG A 189 -14.63 -12.95 13.31
CA ARG A 189 -13.98 -13.71 14.36
C ARG A 189 -14.95 -14.81 14.76
N VAL A 190 -14.52 -16.05 14.58
CA VAL A 190 -15.00 -17.18 15.37
C VAL A 190 -14.54 -16.97 16.81
#